data_AF-A0AAV9GSK2-F1
#
_entry.id   AF-A0AAV9GSK2-F1
#
_cell.length_a   1.000
_cell.length_b   1.000
_cell.length_c   1.000
_cell.angle_alpha   90.00
_cell.angle_beta   90.00
_cell.angle_gamma   90.00
#
_symmetry.space_group_name_H-M   'P 1'
#
loop_
_entity.id
_entity.type
_entity.pdbx_description
1 polymer ?
#
loop_
_entity_poly.entity_id
_entity_poly.type
_entity_poly.pdbx_seq_one_letter_code
_entity_poly.pdbx_strand_id
1 'polypeptide(L)'
;MATTTTLRYSHPNVDASDAAKSFRWEKGVPVTPFWDGLDWVICTHFLRNFTPDQLPTLPIDASNSSNLTTKERTQLLLKILQDKQRSSTSSTTTTTSPSNSPEVTPEEAETLLFSIHLLQKNLGLVSAAGESIRALVAARGGDSAFQQTLAHQLIDEGKYAEAEAMIRPACEEIDASGLGKNSPQGIGFQRTLLEALWRQGGGKRAEAEGVVREVEGRIEGMRGGRFEVYGDAEREELGRLLGELRG
;
A
#
# COMPACT_ATOMS: atom_id res chain seq x y z
N MET A 1 -8.02 -28.10 -21.03
CA MET A 1 -7.62 -26.78 -21.58
C MET A 1 -7.31 -25.89 -20.40
N ALA A 2 -6.10 -25.34 -20.30
CA ALA A 2 -5.76 -24.43 -19.22
C ALA A 2 -6.53 -23.13 -19.42
N THR A 3 -7.53 -22.86 -18.58
CA THR A 3 -8.23 -21.59 -18.56
C THR A 3 -7.21 -20.51 -18.23
N THR A 4 -6.87 -19.65 -19.19
CA THR A 4 -5.98 -18.53 -18.94
C THR A 4 -6.66 -17.61 -17.94
N THR A 5 -6.11 -17.52 -16.73
CA THR A 5 -6.59 -16.60 -15.70
C THR A 5 -6.32 -15.17 -16.18
N THR A 6 -7.38 -14.42 -16.45
CA THR A 6 -7.27 -12.98 -16.74
C THR A 6 -6.80 -12.23 -15.49
N LEU A 7 -5.83 -11.34 -15.66
CA LEU A 7 -5.24 -10.53 -14.58
C LEU A 7 -5.47 -9.04 -14.86
N ARG A 8 -5.68 -8.26 -13.80
CA ARG A 8 -5.66 -6.79 -13.80
C ARG A 8 -4.45 -6.27 -13.02
N TYR A 9 -3.93 -5.12 -13.42
CA TYR A 9 -2.81 -4.44 -12.78
C TYR A 9 -3.28 -3.19 -12.03
N SER A 10 -2.35 -2.34 -11.61
CA SER A 10 -2.66 -1.14 -10.84
C SER A 10 -3.73 -0.30 -11.53
N HIS A 11 -3.54 0.03 -12.81
CA HIS A 11 -4.44 0.89 -13.60
C HIS A 11 -4.56 0.39 -15.05
N PRO A 12 -5.63 0.77 -15.80
CA PRO A 12 -5.87 0.30 -17.17
C PRO A 12 -4.72 0.56 -18.17
N ASN A 13 -3.99 1.67 -18.01
CA ASN A 13 -2.84 1.99 -18.84
C ASN A 13 -1.67 1.00 -18.64
N VAL A 14 -1.57 0.39 -17.45
CA VAL A 14 -0.58 -0.67 -17.16
C VAL A 14 -1.03 -2.00 -17.77
N ASP A 15 -2.33 -2.31 -17.75
CA ASP A 15 -2.88 -3.51 -18.41
C ASP A 15 -2.51 -3.58 -19.90
N ALA A 16 -2.39 -2.42 -20.55
CA ALA A 16 -2.03 -2.30 -21.97
C ALA A 16 -0.52 -2.26 -22.26
N SER A 17 0.36 -2.24 -21.24
CA SER A 17 1.81 -2.04 -21.43
C SER A 17 2.63 -3.15 -20.77
N ASP A 18 3.23 -4.03 -21.57
CA ASP A 18 4.09 -5.11 -21.06
C ASP A 18 5.35 -4.58 -20.37
N ALA A 19 5.87 -3.44 -20.84
CA ALA A 19 6.95 -2.74 -20.17
C ALA A 19 6.53 -2.27 -18.77
N ALA A 20 5.31 -1.76 -18.61
CA ALA A 20 4.79 -1.36 -17.30
C ALA A 20 4.56 -2.56 -16.39
N LYS A 21 3.98 -3.65 -16.89
CA LYS A 21 3.80 -4.91 -16.13
C LYS A 21 5.12 -5.49 -15.62
N SER A 22 6.25 -5.15 -16.24
CA SER A 22 7.58 -5.59 -15.81
C SER A 22 8.14 -4.84 -14.59
N PHE A 23 7.52 -3.73 -14.18
CA PHE A 23 7.91 -3.04 -12.95
C PHE A 23 7.81 -3.99 -11.75
N ARG A 24 8.83 -3.98 -10.87
CA ARG A 24 8.89 -4.91 -9.72
C ARG A 24 7.69 -4.81 -8.77
N TRP A 25 7.02 -3.65 -8.73
CA TRP A 25 5.83 -3.43 -7.91
C TRP A 25 4.54 -3.86 -8.60
N GLU A 26 4.53 -4.01 -9.92
CA GLU A 26 3.37 -4.46 -10.67
C GLU A 26 3.17 -5.97 -10.48
N LYS A 27 2.00 -6.33 -9.98
CA LYS A 27 1.58 -7.71 -9.74
C LYS A 27 0.14 -7.85 -10.20
N GLY A 28 -0.10 -8.89 -10.99
CA GLY A 28 -1.43 -9.18 -11.50
C GLY A 28 -2.36 -9.68 -10.39
N VAL A 29 -3.56 -9.12 -10.35
CA VAL A 29 -4.67 -9.56 -9.49
C VAL A 29 -5.66 -10.33 -10.36
N PRO A 30 -6.14 -11.52 -9.96
CA PRO A 30 -7.12 -12.27 -10.75
C PRO A 30 -8.41 -11.48 -10.97
N VAL A 31 -8.93 -11.50 -12.19
CA VAL A 31 -10.23 -10.91 -12.51
C VAL A 31 -11.32 -11.93 -12.21
N THR A 32 -11.77 -11.95 -10.95
CA THR A 32 -12.88 -12.80 -10.49
C THR A 32 -13.87 -11.99 -9.65
N PRO A 33 -15.11 -12.47 -9.45
CA PRO A 33 -16.08 -11.79 -8.58
C PRO A 33 -15.55 -11.50 -7.17
N PHE A 34 -14.62 -12.31 -6.65
CA PHE A 34 -14.00 -12.06 -5.35
C PHE A 34 -13.13 -10.82 -5.35
N TRP A 35 -12.28 -10.63 -6.36
CA TRP A 35 -11.28 -9.56 -6.38
C TRP A 35 -11.80 -8.25 -6.98
N ASP A 36 -12.99 -8.29 -7.59
CA ASP A 36 -13.60 -7.16 -8.25
C ASP A 36 -13.96 -6.04 -7.26
N GLY A 37 -13.61 -4.80 -7.59
CA GLY A 37 -13.83 -3.62 -6.74
C GLY A 37 -12.97 -3.53 -5.47
N LEU A 38 -12.10 -4.50 -5.18
CA LEU A 38 -11.09 -4.37 -4.13
C LEU A 38 -9.92 -3.51 -4.62
N ASP A 39 -9.38 -2.67 -3.74
CA ASP A 39 -8.20 -1.87 -4.04
C ASP A 39 -7.02 -2.76 -4.48
N TRP A 40 -6.28 -2.31 -5.50
CA TRP A 40 -5.20 -3.13 -6.07
C TRP A 40 -4.04 -3.32 -5.09
N VAL A 41 -3.73 -2.30 -4.27
CA VAL A 41 -2.63 -2.38 -3.29
C VAL A 41 -2.96 -3.42 -2.23
N ILE A 42 -4.18 -3.43 -1.68
CA ILE A 42 -4.57 -4.46 -0.69
C ILE A 42 -4.53 -5.88 -1.29
N CYS A 43 -4.96 -6.05 -2.55
CA CYS A 43 -4.96 -7.36 -3.20
C CYS A 43 -3.55 -7.90 -3.39
N THR A 44 -2.66 -7.09 -3.96
CA THR A 44 -1.29 -7.52 -4.26
C THR A 44 -0.48 -7.80 -3.00
N HIS A 45 -0.68 -7.02 -1.94
CA HIS A 45 -0.04 -7.27 -0.65
C HIS A 45 -0.58 -8.52 0.04
N PHE A 46 -1.91 -8.74 0.01
CA PHE A 46 -2.48 -9.99 0.51
C PHE A 46 -1.88 -11.21 -0.19
N LEU A 47 -1.86 -11.22 -1.53
CA LEU A 47 -1.39 -12.36 -2.32
C LEU A 47 0.08 -12.70 -2.06
N ARG A 48 0.94 -11.74 -1.70
CA ARG A 48 2.36 -11.98 -1.35
C ARG A 48 2.55 -12.87 -0.11
N ASN A 49 1.52 -13.05 0.72
CA ASN A 49 1.59 -13.87 1.93
C ASN A 49 1.35 -15.36 1.69
N PHE A 50 1.08 -15.76 0.44
CA PHE A 50 0.69 -17.12 0.09
C PHE A 50 1.43 -17.61 -1.14
N THR A 51 1.82 -18.88 -1.11
CA THR A 51 2.35 -19.56 -2.29
C THR A 51 1.21 -19.93 -3.26
N PRO A 52 1.51 -20.20 -4.54
CA PRO A 52 0.51 -20.65 -5.50
C PRO A 52 -0.27 -21.90 -5.06
N ASP A 53 0.34 -22.78 -4.26
CA ASP A 53 -0.31 -23.99 -3.74
C ASP A 53 -1.21 -23.71 -2.53
N GLN A 54 -0.94 -22.64 -1.77
CA GLN A 54 -1.75 -22.24 -0.63
C GLN A 54 -3.01 -21.49 -1.05
N LEU A 55 -2.94 -20.68 -2.11
CA LEU A 55 -4.06 -19.84 -2.56
C LEU A 55 -5.37 -20.62 -2.81
N PRO A 56 -5.37 -21.79 -3.48
CA PRO A 56 -6.58 -22.58 -3.69
C PRO A 56 -7.21 -23.15 -2.41
N THR A 57 -6.45 -23.23 -1.32
CA THR A 57 -6.93 -23.74 -0.02
C THR A 57 -7.63 -22.67 0.82
N LEU A 58 -7.47 -21.40 0.45
CA LEU A 58 -8.08 -20.30 1.17
C LEU A 58 -9.59 -20.26 0.93
N PRO A 59 -10.38 -19.77 1.89
CA PRO A 59 -11.84 -19.63 1.74
C PRO A 59 -12.21 -18.42 0.84
N ILE A 60 -11.59 -18.34 -0.34
CA ILE A 60 -11.68 -17.27 -1.34
C ILE A 60 -12.27 -17.89 -2.61
N ASP A 61 -13.49 -18.42 -2.53
CA ASP A 61 -14.16 -19.05 -3.68
C ASP A 61 -15.12 -18.07 -4.36
N ALA A 62 -15.10 -18.05 -5.69
CA ALA A 62 -16.03 -17.32 -6.53
C ALA A 62 -17.51 -17.64 -6.23
N SER A 63 -17.82 -18.86 -5.78
CA SER A 63 -19.20 -19.31 -5.52
C SER A 63 -19.85 -18.70 -4.27
N ASN A 64 -19.07 -18.43 -3.21
CA ASN A 64 -19.55 -17.85 -1.95
C ASN A 64 -19.34 -16.34 -1.87
N SER A 65 -18.48 -15.79 -2.73
CA SER A 65 -17.98 -14.42 -2.58
C SER A 65 -18.68 -13.40 -3.46
N SER A 66 -19.50 -13.85 -4.41
CA SER A 66 -20.40 -13.00 -5.19
C SER A 66 -21.50 -12.34 -4.34
N ASN A 67 -21.72 -12.81 -3.12
CA ASN A 67 -22.70 -12.24 -2.19
C ASN A 67 -22.07 -11.30 -1.14
N LEU A 68 -20.74 -11.22 -1.08
CA LEU A 68 -20.05 -10.41 -0.08
C LEU A 68 -19.82 -8.99 -0.61
N THR A 69 -20.12 -8.00 0.21
CA THR A 69 -19.73 -6.61 -0.03
C THR A 69 -18.21 -6.46 -0.07
N THR A 70 -17.72 -5.36 -0.64
CA THR A 70 -16.28 -5.01 -0.62
C THR A 70 -15.73 -5.02 0.81
N LYS A 71 -16.48 -4.47 1.77
CA LYS A 71 -16.09 -4.43 3.19
C LYS A 71 -15.96 -5.83 3.79
N GLU A 72 -16.93 -6.72 3.56
CA GLU A 72 -16.90 -8.10 4.07
C GLU A 72 -15.75 -8.91 3.46
N ARG A 73 -15.45 -8.72 2.18
CA ARG A 73 -14.28 -9.33 1.53
C ARG A 73 -12.98 -8.82 2.14
N THR A 74 -12.84 -7.51 2.36
CA THR A 74 -11.67 -6.94 3.07
C THR A 74 -11.54 -7.50 4.49
N GLN A 75 -12.64 -7.66 5.23
CA GLN A 75 -12.65 -8.27 6.57
C GLN A 75 -12.21 -9.73 6.54
N LEU A 76 -12.65 -10.50 5.55
CA LEU A 76 -12.23 -11.88 5.35
C LEU A 76 -10.72 -11.97 5.08
N LEU A 77 -10.19 -11.13 4.19
CA LEU A 77 -8.75 -11.06 3.93
C LEU A 77 -7.96 -10.72 5.20
N LEU A 78 -8.44 -9.74 5.98
CA LEU A 78 -7.80 -9.35 7.25
C LEU A 78 -7.76 -10.53 8.23
N LYS A 79 -8.90 -11.22 8.39
CA LYS A 79 -9.01 -12.38 9.28
C LYS A 79 -8.03 -13.48 8.89
N ILE A 80 -7.92 -13.81 7.60
CA ILE A 80 -7.00 -14.84 7.11
C ILE A 80 -5.54 -14.49 7.49
N LEU A 81 -5.12 -13.23 7.30
CA LEU A 81 -3.77 -12.81 7.65
C LEU A 81 -3.53 -12.82 9.17
N GLN A 82 -4.51 -12.40 9.97
CA GLN A 82 -4.42 -12.44 11.44
C GLN A 82 -4.34 -13.88 11.97
N ASP A 83 -5.08 -14.80 11.36
CA ASP A 83 -5.02 -16.23 11.70
C ASP A 83 -3.63 -16.81 11.36
N LYS A 84 -3.08 -16.46 10.18
CA LYS A 84 -1.70 -16.81 9.79
C LYS A 84 -0.66 -16.25 10.78
N GLN A 85 -0.81 -15.00 11.21
CA GLN A 85 0.07 -14.37 12.20
C GLN A 85 0.03 -15.13 13.54
N ARG A 86 -1.17 -15.47 14.02
CA ARG A 86 -1.35 -16.20 15.28
C ARG A 86 -0.71 -17.58 15.21
N SER A 87 -0.93 -18.33 14.12
CA SER A 87 -0.31 -19.65 13.90
C SER A 87 1.22 -19.58 13.92
N SER A 88 1.81 -18.50 13.40
CA SER A 88 3.27 -18.30 13.36
C SER A 88 3.87 -18.06 14.76
N THR A 89 3.14 -17.35 15.64
CA THR A 89 3.60 -17.06 17.02
C THR A 89 3.48 -18.24 18.00
N SER A 90 2.53 -19.16 17.76
CA SER A 90 2.34 -20.34 18.61
C SER A 90 3.43 -21.41 18.41
N SER A 91 4.03 -21.46 17.23
CA SER A 91 5.16 -22.36 16.93
C SER A 91 6.44 -21.98 17.67
N THR A 92 6.60 -20.71 18.10
CA THR A 92 7.81 -20.20 18.76
C THR A 92 7.80 -20.39 20.28
N THR A 93 6.62 -20.56 20.88
CA THR A 93 6.44 -20.59 22.35
C THR A 93 6.37 -21.99 22.94
N THR A 94 6.34 -23.03 22.11
CA THR A 94 6.26 -24.42 22.56
C THR A 94 7.43 -25.24 22.01
N THR A 95 8.35 -25.60 22.91
CA THR A 95 9.23 -26.78 22.86
C THR A 95 10.71 -26.58 22.52
N THR A 96 11.51 -26.94 23.52
CA THR A 96 12.91 -27.37 23.59
C THR A 96 13.23 -28.57 22.67
N SER A 97 12.85 -28.52 21.40
CA SER A 97 13.20 -29.55 20.40
C SER A 97 13.35 -28.93 19.02
N PRO A 98 14.39 -29.30 18.25
CA PRO A 98 14.61 -28.78 16.91
C PRO A 98 13.56 -29.38 15.96
N SER A 99 12.43 -28.70 15.81
CA SER A 99 11.38 -29.06 14.86
C SER A 99 11.68 -28.39 13.51
N ASN A 100 11.75 -29.19 12.45
CA ASN A 100 12.00 -28.78 11.06
C ASN A 100 10.83 -28.01 10.41
N SER A 101 10.07 -27.24 11.18
CA SER A 101 9.12 -26.29 10.59
C SER A 101 9.93 -25.10 10.05
N PRO A 102 9.70 -24.64 8.81
CA PRO A 102 10.44 -23.49 8.30
C PRO A 102 10.15 -22.29 9.21
N GLU A 103 11.20 -21.78 9.84
CA GLU A 103 11.16 -20.58 10.67
C GLU A 103 10.69 -19.42 9.77
N VAL A 104 9.67 -18.67 10.22
CA VAL A 104 9.17 -17.51 9.47
C VAL A 104 10.30 -16.49 9.38
N THR A 105 10.70 -16.14 8.17
CA THR A 105 11.78 -15.18 7.97
C THR A 105 11.33 -13.78 8.41
N PRO A 106 12.25 -12.89 8.84
CA PRO A 106 11.90 -11.51 9.16
C PRO A 106 11.15 -10.79 8.03
N GLU A 107 11.53 -11.05 6.78
CA GLU A 107 10.88 -10.46 5.59
C GLU A 107 9.43 -10.93 5.41
N GLU A 108 9.14 -12.20 5.67
CA GLU A 108 7.77 -12.74 5.64
C GLU A 108 6.92 -12.14 6.77
N ALA A 109 7.48 -11.99 7.97
CA ALA A 109 6.80 -11.37 9.10
C ALA A 109 6.44 -9.89 8.83
N GLU A 110 7.34 -9.15 8.19
CA GLU A 110 7.12 -7.77 7.78
C GLU A 110 6.08 -7.65 6.67
N THR A 111 6.18 -8.50 5.65
CA THR A 111 5.19 -8.57 4.57
C THR A 111 3.80 -8.83 5.14
N LEU A 112 3.70 -9.74 6.10
CA LEU A 112 2.45 -10.06 6.79
C LEU A 112 1.91 -8.87 7.58
N LEU A 113 2.76 -8.24 8.40
CA LEU A 113 2.35 -7.10 9.23
C LEU A 113 1.93 -5.88 8.39
N PHE A 114 2.66 -5.58 7.31
CA PHE A 114 2.32 -4.50 6.41
C PHE A 114 0.99 -4.78 5.67
N SER A 115 0.76 -6.02 5.27
CA SER A 115 -0.51 -6.42 4.63
C SER A 115 -1.70 -6.32 5.58
N ILE A 116 -1.50 -6.68 6.85
CA ILE A 116 -2.49 -6.48 7.93
C ILE A 116 -2.79 -4.98 8.12
N HIS A 117 -1.74 -4.14 8.18
CA HIS A 117 -1.89 -2.69 8.28
C HIS A 117 -2.75 -2.11 7.15
N LEU A 118 -2.45 -2.46 5.89
CA LEU A 118 -3.19 -1.96 4.73
C LEU A 118 -4.68 -2.31 4.79
N LEU A 119 -5.01 -3.54 5.18
CA LEU A 119 -6.40 -3.99 5.33
C LEU A 119 -7.10 -3.30 6.50
N GLN A 120 -6.42 -3.08 7.63
CA GLN A 120 -6.96 -2.31 8.76
C GLN A 120 -7.26 -0.86 8.35
N LYS A 121 -6.34 -0.21 7.63
CA LYS A 121 -6.52 1.15 7.09
C LYS A 121 -7.71 1.22 6.14
N ASN A 122 -7.80 0.27 5.20
CA ASN A 122 -8.93 0.20 4.25
C ASN A 122 -10.28 -0.01 4.95
N LEU A 123 -10.30 -0.66 6.11
CA LEU A 123 -11.50 -0.85 6.94
C LEU A 123 -11.79 0.33 7.90
N GLY A 124 -10.95 1.37 7.91
CA GLY A 124 -11.07 2.51 8.83
C GLY A 124 -10.72 2.17 10.29
N LEU A 125 -9.98 1.09 10.54
CA LEU A 125 -9.56 0.66 11.88
C LEU A 125 -8.31 1.43 12.32
N VAL A 126 -8.44 2.75 12.50
CA VAL A 126 -7.31 3.68 12.68
C VAL A 126 -6.36 3.25 13.81
N SER A 127 -6.86 2.87 14.99
CA SER A 127 -6.00 2.43 16.12
C SER A 127 -5.18 1.19 15.78
N ALA A 128 -5.85 0.16 15.24
CA ALA A 128 -5.20 -1.12 14.92
C ALA A 128 -4.18 -0.96 13.77
N ALA A 129 -4.54 -0.17 12.73
CA ALA A 129 -3.62 0.18 11.66
C ALA A 129 -2.39 0.91 12.20
N GLY A 130 -2.59 1.82 13.15
CA GLY A 130 -1.54 2.58 13.83
C GLY A 130 -0.60 1.73 14.68
N GLU A 131 -1.11 0.72 15.37
CA GLU A 131 -0.29 -0.24 16.11
C GLU A 131 0.58 -1.06 15.15
N SER A 132 -0.01 -1.59 14.08
CA SER A 132 0.69 -2.42 13.09
C SER A 132 1.85 -1.69 12.43
N ILE A 133 1.65 -0.45 11.94
CA ILE A 133 2.72 0.29 11.25
C ILE A 133 3.81 0.78 12.20
N ARG A 134 3.47 1.13 13.45
CA ARG A 134 4.49 1.47 14.46
C ARG A 134 5.36 0.27 14.83
N ALA A 135 4.76 -0.90 14.98
CA ALA A 135 5.51 -2.13 15.22
C ALA A 135 6.46 -2.43 14.05
N LEU A 136 6.01 -2.22 12.81
CA LEU A 136 6.85 -2.39 11.62
C LEU A 136 8.03 -1.40 11.58
N VAL A 137 7.76 -0.10 11.80
CA VAL A 137 8.80 0.94 11.84
C VAL A 137 9.79 0.70 12.99
N ALA A 138 9.32 0.24 14.15
CA ALA A 138 10.19 -0.11 15.28
C ALA A 138 11.12 -1.29 14.96
N ALA A 139 10.66 -2.28 14.19
CA ALA A 139 11.46 -3.43 13.79
C ALA A 139 12.48 -3.14 12.67
N ARG A 140 12.19 -2.16 11.80
CA ARG A 140 12.93 -1.88 10.55
C ARG A 140 13.40 -0.44 10.39
N GLY A 141 13.61 0.28 11.49
CA GLY A 141 13.89 1.72 11.49
C GLY A 141 14.81 2.18 10.34
N GLY A 142 14.35 3.18 9.58
CA GLY A 142 15.09 3.75 8.45
C GLY A 142 14.57 3.41 7.05
N ASP A 143 13.53 2.57 6.90
CA ASP A 143 12.87 2.39 5.59
C ASP A 143 11.89 3.54 5.30
N SER A 144 12.21 4.35 4.29
CA SER A 144 11.44 5.53 3.90
C SER A 144 10.01 5.19 3.46
N ALA A 145 9.76 3.99 2.92
CA ALA A 145 8.40 3.57 2.54
C ALA A 145 7.53 3.29 3.77
N PHE A 146 8.10 2.70 4.82
CA PHE A 146 7.39 2.53 6.09
C PHE A 146 7.22 3.86 6.83
N GLN A 147 8.19 4.78 6.73
CA GLN A 147 8.03 6.15 7.23
C GLN A 147 6.92 6.91 6.51
N GLN A 148 6.81 6.81 5.18
CA GLN A 148 5.70 7.41 4.44
C GLN A 148 4.36 6.84 4.91
N THR A 149 4.30 5.52 5.07
CA THR A 149 3.07 4.85 5.52
C THR A 149 2.70 5.29 6.94
N LEU A 150 3.68 5.43 7.85
CA LEU A 150 3.45 5.95 9.19
C LEU A 150 3.04 7.43 9.16
N ALA A 151 3.60 8.26 8.28
CA ALA A 151 3.18 9.64 8.11
C ALA A 151 1.71 9.74 7.63
N HIS A 152 1.29 8.90 6.68
CA HIS A 152 -0.12 8.77 6.30
C HIS A 152 -1.00 8.33 7.47
N GLN A 153 -0.55 7.38 8.28
CA GLN A 153 -1.28 6.97 9.48
C GLN A 153 -1.39 8.11 10.52
N LEU A 154 -0.34 8.91 10.69
CA LEU A 154 -0.36 10.08 11.59
C LEU A 154 -1.37 11.13 11.11
N ILE A 155 -1.53 11.30 9.78
CA ILE A 155 -2.58 12.13 9.21
C ILE A 155 -3.97 11.59 9.58
N ASP A 156 -4.21 10.28 9.43
CA ASP A 156 -5.48 9.65 9.81
C ASP A 156 -5.79 9.82 11.32
N GLU A 157 -4.75 9.92 12.15
CA GLU A 157 -4.84 10.19 13.59
C GLU A 157 -4.96 11.69 13.94
N GLY A 158 -4.91 12.59 12.96
CA GLY A 158 -4.96 14.05 13.17
C GLY A 158 -3.63 14.69 13.61
N LYS A 159 -2.52 13.94 13.59
CA LYS A 159 -1.18 14.36 14.02
C LYS A 159 -0.38 14.94 12.86
N TYR A 160 -0.89 16.01 12.27
CA TYR A 160 -0.37 16.55 11.00
C TYR A 160 1.05 17.10 11.10
N ALA A 161 1.43 17.73 12.22
CA ALA A 161 2.78 18.26 12.42
C ALA A 161 3.82 17.14 12.59
N GLU A 162 3.45 16.04 13.25
CA GLU A 162 4.30 14.85 13.37
C GLU A 162 4.46 14.16 12.00
N ALA A 163 3.37 14.07 11.23
CA ALA A 163 3.40 13.54 9.86
C ALA A 163 4.34 14.35 8.96
N GLU A 164 4.27 15.69 9.01
CA GLU A 164 5.16 16.58 8.26
C GLU A 164 6.64 16.35 8.63
N ALA A 165 6.95 16.34 9.93
CA ALA A 165 8.32 16.15 10.41
C ALA A 165 8.91 14.80 9.95
N MET A 166 8.07 13.77 9.87
CA MET A 166 8.48 12.44 9.41
C MET A 166 8.66 12.36 7.90
N ILE A 167 7.76 12.94 7.11
CA ILE A 167 7.74 12.75 5.66
C ILE A 167 8.78 13.61 4.92
N ARG A 168 9.16 14.76 5.46
CA ARG A 168 10.13 15.66 4.82
C ARG A 168 11.48 15.00 4.46
N PRO A 169 12.22 14.39 5.40
CA PRO A 169 13.48 13.72 5.05
C PRO A 169 13.27 12.58 4.06
N ALA A 170 12.15 11.87 4.19
CA ALA A 170 11.79 10.76 3.32
C ALA A 170 11.54 11.22 1.86
N CYS A 171 11.03 12.44 1.66
CA CYS A 171 10.89 13.06 0.34
C CYS A 171 12.25 13.33 -0.31
N GLU A 172 13.24 13.81 0.47
CA GLU A 172 14.60 14.06 -0.04
C GLU A 172 15.31 12.76 -0.42
N GLU A 173 15.13 11.72 0.39
CA GLU A 173 15.70 10.39 0.14
C GLU A 173 15.17 9.76 -1.16
N ILE A 174 13.85 9.79 -1.38
CA ILE A 174 13.27 9.21 -2.60
C ILE A 174 13.66 10.02 -3.85
N ASP A 175 13.81 11.34 -3.73
CA ASP A 175 14.25 12.20 -4.82
C ASP A 175 15.71 11.92 -5.22
N ALA A 176 16.57 11.62 -4.24
CA ALA A 176 17.96 11.23 -4.45
C ALA A 176 18.14 9.76 -4.87
N SER A 177 17.08 8.95 -4.77
CA SER A 177 17.13 7.52 -5.11
C SER A 177 17.21 7.29 -6.63
N GLY A 178 17.65 6.09 -7.02
CA GLY A 178 17.65 5.67 -8.43
C GLY A 178 16.26 5.55 -9.06
N LEU A 179 15.19 5.63 -8.28
CA LEU A 179 13.82 5.63 -8.77
C LEU A 179 13.39 7.02 -9.27
N GLY A 180 13.89 8.07 -8.60
CA GLY A 180 13.76 9.47 -8.98
C GLY A 180 12.44 10.13 -8.58
N LYS A 181 12.47 11.46 -8.51
CA LYS A 181 11.37 12.32 -8.07
C LYS A 181 10.08 12.23 -8.88
N ASN A 182 10.17 11.86 -10.17
CA ASN A 182 9.02 11.72 -11.08
C ASN A 182 8.43 10.30 -11.06
N SER A 183 8.86 9.43 -10.14
CA SER A 183 8.23 8.12 -9.98
C SER A 183 6.88 8.22 -9.27
N PRO A 184 5.96 7.25 -9.46
CA PRO A 184 4.73 7.15 -8.69
C PRO A 184 4.96 7.23 -7.17
N GLN A 185 6.04 6.61 -6.69
CA GLN A 185 6.44 6.62 -5.29
C GLN A 185 6.89 8.03 -4.86
N GLY A 186 7.77 8.68 -5.62
CA GLY A 186 8.20 10.06 -5.32
C GLY A 186 7.03 11.03 -5.25
N ILE A 187 6.05 10.90 -6.15
CA ILE A 187 4.80 11.67 -6.13
C ILE A 187 3.95 11.31 -4.91
N GLY A 188 3.84 10.02 -4.57
CA GLY A 188 3.13 9.57 -3.38
C GLY A 188 3.65 10.22 -2.09
N PHE A 189 4.97 10.35 -1.94
CA PHE A 189 5.57 11.02 -0.77
C PHE A 189 5.18 12.50 -0.71
N GLN A 190 5.22 13.19 -1.86
CA GLN A 190 4.80 14.59 -1.94
C GLN A 190 3.30 14.77 -1.66
N ARG A 191 2.45 13.83 -2.06
CA ARG A 191 1.02 13.85 -1.67
C ARG A 191 0.83 13.70 -0.16
N THR A 192 1.59 12.82 0.49
CA THR A 192 1.59 12.71 1.96
C THR A 192 1.99 14.03 2.62
N LEU A 193 3.06 14.67 2.12
CA LEU A 193 3.49 15.99 2.61
C LEU A 193 2.44 17.07 2.38
N LEU A 194 1.84 17.10 1.18
CA LEU A 194 0.74 18.01 0.83
C LEU A 194 -0.40 17.90 1.83
N GLU A 195 -0.89 16.68 2.08
CA GLU A 195 -2.00 16.46 3.01
C GLU A 195 -1.65 16.89 4.45
N ALA A 196 -0.46 16.53 4.93
CA ALA A 196 0.01 16.94 6.26
C ALA A 196 0.06 18.48 6.40
N LEU A 197 0.63 19.19 5.43
CA LEU A 197 0.72 20.65 5.44
C LEU A 197 -0.66 21.30 5.36
N TRP A 198 -1.51 20.78 4.47
CA TRP A 198 -2.82 21.35 4.21
C TRP A 198 -3.74 21.25 5.43
N ARG A 199 -3.76 20.10 6.10
CA ARG A 199 -4.60 19.86 7.29
C ARG A 199 -4.10 20.57 8.55
N GLN A 200 -2.83 21.00 8.62
CA GLN A 200 -2.38 21.92 9.68
C GLN A 200 -3.02 23.31 9.58
N GLY A 201 -3.39 23.75 8.38
CA GLY A 201 -3.99 25.05 8.14
C GLY A 201 -3.07 26.23 8.43
N GLY A 202 -3.66 27.43 8.58
CA GLY A 202 -2.92 28.66 8.87
C GLY A 202 -1.78 28.94 7.89
N GLY A 203 -0.60 29.26 8.42
CA GLY A 203 0.59 29.60 7.63
C GLY A 203 1.13 28.46 6.75
N LYS A 204 0.71 27.21 6.98
CA LYS A 204 1.14 26.05 6.18
C LYS A 204 0.44 25.95 4.83
N ARG A 205 -0.64 26.69 4.62
CA ARG A 205 -1.42 26.62 3.39
C ARG A 205 -0.65 27.07 2.15
N ALA A 206 0.13 28.15 2.26
CA ALA A 206 0.95 28.64 1.15
C ALA A 206 2.02 27.61 0.74
N GLU A 207 2.59 26.92 1.73
CA GLU A 207 3.55 25.84 1.47
C GLU A 207 2.87 24.64 0.80
N ALA A 208 1.71 24.23 1.29
CA ALA A 208 0.92 23.15 0.70
C ALA A 208 0.59 23.44 -0.78
N GLU A 209 0.22 24.67 -1.13
CA GLU A 209 0.02 25.08 -2.53
C GLU A 209 1.31 25.04 -3.35
N GLY A 210 2.46 25.29 -2.74
CA GLY A 210 3.78 25.06 -3.33
C GLY A 210 3.95 23.59 -3.73
N VAL A 211 3.64 22.67 -2.81
CA VAL A 211 3.70 21.22 -3.05
C VAL A 211 2.73 20.79 -4.16
N VAL A 212 1.54 21.39 -4.26
CA VAL A 212 0.61 21.11 -5.39
C VAL A 212 1.29 21.35 -6.74
N ARG A 213 1.90 22.54 -6.91
CA ARG A 213 2.59 22.88 -8.17
C ARG A 213 3.77 21.95 -8.43
N GLU A 214 4.46 21.53 -7.38
CA GLU A 214 5.55 20.57 -7.49
C GLU A 214 5.05 19.20 -7.95
N VAL A 215 3.97 18.69 -7.36
CA VAL A 215 3.36 17.42 -7.78
C VAL A 215 2.90 17.48 -9.23
N GLU A 216 2.21 18.56 -9.63
CA GLU A 216 1.80 18.77 -11.03
C GLU A 216 3.02 18.75 -11.98
N GLY A 217 4.11 19.41 -11.61
CA GLY A 217 5.35 19.41 -12.38
C GLY A 217 6.02 18.03 -12.47
N ARG A 218 5.99 17.24 -11.38
CA ARG A 218 6.49 15.85 -11.35
C ARG A 218 5.67 14.95 -12.26
N ILE A 219 4.33 15.10 -12.26
CA ILE A 219 3.44 14.35 -13.14
C ILE A 219 3.69 14.70 -14.62
N GLU A 220 3.84 15.98 -14.96
CA GLU A 220 4.19 16.36 -16.33
C GLU A 220 5.58 15.83 -16.73
N GLY A 221 6.52 15.79 -15.77
CA GLY A 221 7.83 15.17 -15.95
C GLY A 221 7.83 13.66 -16.16
N MET A 222 6.68 12.97 -16.04
CA MET A 222 6.54 11.56 -16.43
C MET A 222 6.38 11.39 -17.95
N ARG A 223 5.93 12.42 -18.68
CA ARG A 223 5.63 12.37 -20.11
C ARG A 223 6.87 11.97 -20.93
N GLY A 224 6.71 11.02 -21.85
CA GLY A 224 7.80 10.52 -22.68
C GLY A 224 8.85 9.69 -21.93
N GLY A 225 8.63 9.42 -20.64
CA GLY A 225 9.52 8.64 -19.79
C GLY A 225 8.94 7.28 -19.45
N ARG A 226 9.71 6.48 -18.70
CA ARG A 226 9.29 5.12 -18.27
C ARG A 226 8.04 5.09 -17.39
N PHE A 227 7.67 6.22 -16.78
CA PHE A 227 6.52 6.34 -15.88
C PHE A 227 5.28 6.96 -16.54
N GLU A 228 5.32 7.25 -17.85
CA GLU A 228 4.22 7.91 -18.56
C GLU A 228 2.86 7.21 -18.35
N VAL A 229 2.87 5.87 -18.29
CA VAL A 229 1.68 5.03 -18.05
C VAL A 229 0.92 5.37 -16.76
N TYR A 230 1.59 5.98 -15.76
CA TYR A 230 0.98 6.37 -14.49
C TYR A 230 0.43 7.81 -14.51
N GLY A 231 0.81 8.64 -15.49
CA GLY A 231 0.57 10.09 -15.43
C GLY A 231 -0.90 10.49 -15.30
N ASP A 232 -1.82 9.77 -15.95
CA ASP A 232 -3.27 10.03 -15.80
C ASP A 232 -3.78 9.68 -14.40
N ALA A 233 -3.37 8.53 -13.87
CA ALA A 233 -3.78 8.08 -12.54
C ALA A 233 -3.22 9.01 -11.44
N GLU A 234 -1.98 9.48 -11.59
CA GLU A 234 -1.40 10.44 -10.64
C GLU A 234 -2.12 11.80 -10.68
N ARG A 235 -2.58 12.25 -11.86
CA ARG A 235 -3.42 13.45 -11.99
C ARG A 235 -4.77 13.28 -11.32
N GLU A 236 -5.43 12.15 -11.56
CA GLU A 236 -6.73 11.83 -10.97
C GLU A 236 -6.63 11.81 -9.44
N GLU A 237 -5.62 11.13 -8.90
CA GLU A 237 -5.44 11.00 -7.46
C GLU A 237 -5.09 12.35 -6.78
N LEU A 238 -4.27 13.18 -7.42
CA LEU A 238 -4.05 14.56 -6.94
C LEU A 238 -5.37 15.36 -6.96
N GLY A 239 -6.17 15.24 -8.02
CA GLY A 239 -7.46 15.90 -8.13
C GLY A 239 -8.44 15.48 -7.03
N ARG A 240 -8.54 14.17 -6.76
CA ARG A 240 -9.34 13.61 -5.67
C ARG A 240 -8.90 14.17 -4.32
N LEU A 241 -7.61 14.11 -4.02
CA LEU A 241 -7.04 14.64 -2.78
C LEU A 241 -7.36 16.13 -2.61
N LEU A 242 -7.17 16.93 -3.65
CA LEU A 242 -7.49 18.37 -3.60
C LEU A 242 -8.99 18.63 -3.41
N GLY A 243 -9.85 17.79 -3.98
CA GLY A 243 -11.29 17.84 -3.74
C GLY A 243 -11.63 17.63 -2.26
N GLU A 244 -11.06 16.60 -1.64
CA GLU A 244 -11.24 16.28 -0.22
C GLU A 244 -10.67 17.33 0.71
N LEU A 245 -9.54 17.91 0.34
CA LEU A 245 -8.85 18.93 1.13
C LEU A 245 -9.51 20.31 1.04
N ARG A 246 -10.25 20.59 -0.03
CA ARG A 246 -10.95 21.88 -0.25
C ARG A 246 -12.41 21.86 0.19
N GLY A 247 -13.03 20.68 0.25
CA GLY A 247 -14.38 20.48 0.76
C GLY A 247 -14.44 20.61 2.28
#